data_AF-A0A3S9V0G4-F1
#
_entry.id   AF-A0A3S9V0G4-F1
#
_cell.length_a   1.000
_cell.length_b   1.000
_cell.length_c   1.000
_cell.angle_alpha   90.00
_cell.angle_beta   90.00
_cell.angle_gamma   90.00
#
_symmetry.space_group_name_H-M   'P 1'
#
loop_
_entity.id
_entity.type
_entity.pdbx_description
1 polymer ?
#
loop_
_entity_poly.entity_id
_entity_poly.type
_entity_poly.pdbx_seq_one_letter_code
_entity_poly.pdbx_strand_id
1 'polypeptide(L)'
;MDYSGDLGQILGITINDDKTVAYLQFLKKEEKFSCTEDALLHFLRSEGIKYGIQQDIVKRFIVNPKEYYYSKTPVAIGIESQQGEDGRIKFSVSLDDDQRIKPAETEDGRVDYKDVTRLNNVRKGQIIAELIPPVPGKQGVAVTGDPIPYREGKAARFKVGKNVVLNPEQTAMYAAIDGLVTQTDKGKINVFPVYEVNGDVDYSTGNIDFVGTVVIRGNVLTGFKITASGDIRIVGGVEGAELYADGSIEVTGGIIGYNKGMIKAGHNVKGSFIQDANVIAGEDVIATQSIMHSNIRAGKDVICSGSKGLIVGGIIQAGERVVARIIGNPMSTSTSIEVGAVPELRNELQNLRQQIKDIMVNLDKTDKALTLLDQLASMGKLTPDKVAMRSKLGLTKKSNLEEINDIKERILDIEKALEDTGKARVDVMKMIYGGSRIVIGRYTKYIKDPISRMSFYYSEGDISMSPYV
;
A
#
# COMPACT_ATOMS: atom_id res chain seq x y z
N MET A 1 -79.67 8.81 -40.92
CA MET A 1 -79.36 7.41 -41.26
C MET A 1 -78.26 7.02 -40.32
N ASP A 2 -78.60 6.28 -39.28
CA ASP A 2 -77.59 5.77 -38.36
C ASP A 2 -76.81 4.69 -39.10
N TYR A 3 -75.52 4.93 -39.32
CA TYR A 3 -74.61 3.96 -39.91
C TYR A 3 -74.32 2.87 -38.87
N SER A 4 -75.31 2.03 -38.59
CA SER A 4 -75.14 0.87 -37.69
C SER A 4 -74.60 -0.36 -38.42
N GLY A 5 -74.38 -0.28 -39.74
CA GLY A 5 -74.07 -1.46 -40.56
C GLY A 5 -72.66 -1.55 -41.16
N ASP A 6 -71.92 -0.44 -41.33
CA ASP A 6 -70.67 -0.54 -42.12
C ASP A 6 -69.61 0.55 -41.82
N LEU A 7 -69.34 0.77 -40.52
CA LEU A 7 -68.26 1.67 -40.09
C LEU A 7 -66.88 1.28 -40.68
N GLY A 8 -66.68 0.01 -41.04
CA GLY A 8 -65.44 -0.49 -41.67
C GLY A 8 -65.20 -0.04 -43.11
N GLN A 9 -66.21 0.46 -43.83
CA GLN A 9 -66.01 1.06 -45.16
C GLN A 9 -65.53 2.52 -45.10
N ILE A 10 -65.74 3.18 -43.95
CA ILE A 10 -65.51 4.62 -43.77
C ILE A 10 -64.30 4.86 -42.86
N LEU A 11 -64.12 4.02 -41.84
CA LEU A 11 -63.07 4.10 -40.84
C LEU A 11 -62.13 2.90 -40.95
N GLY A 12 -60.84 3.15 -40.76
CA GLY A 12 -59.80 2.13 -40.70
C GLY A 12 -59.03 2.27 -39.41
N ILE A 13 -58.63 1.13 -38.85
CA ILE A 13 -57.77 1.06 -37.67
C ILE A 13 -56.41 0.55 -38.11
N THR A 14 -55.35 1.22 -37.64
CA THR A 14 -53.97 0.77 -37.84
C THR A 14 -53.29 0.72 -36.49
N ILE A 15 -52.62 -0.40 -36.21
CA ILE A 15 -51.85 -0.60 -34.99
C ILE A 15 -50.37 -0.42 -35.34
N ASN A 16 -49.59 0.22 -34.47
CA ASN A 16 -48.14 0.30 -34.63
C ASN A 16 -47.46 -1.07 -34.47
N ASP A 17 -46.20 -1.18 -34.91
CA ASP A 17 -45.45 -2.45 -34.89
C ASP A 17 -45.31 -3.05 -33.48
N ASP A 18 -45.18 -2.19 -32.46
CA ASP A 18 -45.08 -2.59 -31.04
C ASP A 18 -46.42 -3.00 -30.42
N LYS A 19 -47.53 -2.85 -31.16
CA LYS A 19 -48.91 -3.13 -30.72
C LYS A 19 -49.37 -2.32 -29.50
N THR A 20 -48.71 -1.21 -29.20
CA THR A 20 -48.97 -0.34 -28.05
C THR A 20 -49.90 0.82 -28.37
N VAL A 21 -50.11 1.17 -29.62
CA VAL A 21 -51.00 2.27 -30.01
C VAL A 21 -51.89 1.86 -31.18
N ALA A 22 -53.19 2.06 -31.03
CA ALA A 22 -54.15 1.93 -32.12
C ALA A 22 -54.56 3.31 -32.63
N TYR A 23 -54.43 3.52 -33.93
CA TYR A 23 -54.81 4.73 -34.62
C TYR A 23 -56.08 4.52 -35.44
N LEU A 24 -57.06 5.40 -35.24
CA LEU A 24 -58.25 5.52 -36.06
C LEU A 24 -58.01 6.55 -37.17
N GLN A 25 -58.39 6.22 -38.40
CA GLN A 25 -58.30 7.12 -39.55
C GLN A 25 -59.53 6.95 -40.45
N PHE A 26 -59.89 8.00 -41.19
CA PHE A 26 -60.90 7.90 -42.24
C PHE A 26 -60.31 7.28 -43.51
N LEU A 27 -60.94 6.22 -44.02
CA LEU A 27 -60.64 5.61 -45.32
C LEU A 27 -61.38 6.34 -46.46
N LYS A 28 -62.58 6.83 -46.18
CA LYS A 28 -63.42 7.56 -47.12
C LYS A 28 -64.04 8.77 -46.45
N LYS A 29 -64.06 9.89 -47.14
CA LYS A 29 -64.68 11.13 -46.65
C LYS A 29 -66.18 11.07 -46.90
N GLU A 30 -66.97 11.28 -45.86
CA GLU A 30 -68.42 11.45 -45.97
C GLU A 30 -68.84 12.76 -45.31
N GLU A 31 -69.48 13.66 -46.07
CA GLU A 31 -69.83 15.00 -45.56
C GLU A 31 -70.87 14.97 -44.42
N LYS A 32 -71.59 13.87 -44.25
CA LYS A 32 -72.61 13.65 -43.21
C LYS A 32 -72.32 12.42 -42.34
N PHE A 33 -71.06 12.17 -42.00
CA PHE A 33 -70.71 11.12 -41.06
C PHE A 33 -71.27 11.41 -39.65
N SER A 34 -72.05 10.47 -39.11
CA SER A 34 -72.50 10.49 -37.71
C SER A 34 -72.53 9.05 -37.17
N CYS A 35 -71.96 8.83 -36.00
CA CYS A 35 -72.02 7.55 -35.30
C CYS A 35 -72.26 7.79 -33.80
N THR A 36 -72.83 6.80 -33.12
CA THR A 36 -72.99 6.83 -31.65
C THR A 36 -71.71 6.33 -30.97
N GLU A 37 -71.49 6.73 -29.72
CA GLU A 37 -70.35 6.27 -28.92
C GLU A 37 -70.32 4.74 -28.80
N ASP A 38 -71.48 4.13 -28.58
CA ASP A 38 -71.62 2.68 -28.50
C ASP A 38 -71.27 2.00 -29.82
N ALA A 39 -71.67 2.56 -30.97
CA ALA A 39 -71.35 2.01 -32.28
C ALA A 39 -69.85 2.10 -32.58
N LEU A 40 -69.20 3.21 -32.22
CA LEU A 40 -67.75 3.38 -32.41
C LEU A 40 -66.95 2.49 -31.45
N LEU A 41 -67.36 2.35 -30.19
CA LEU A 41 -66.75 1.43 -29.23
C LEU A 41 -66.94 -0.03 -29.67
N HIS A 42 -68.11 -0.38 -30.22
CA HIS A 42 -68.34 -1.72 -30.77
C HIS A 42 -67.44 -1.99 -31.98
N PHE A 43 -67.29 -1.01 -32.88
CA PHE A 43 -66.37 -1.07 -34.02
C PHE A 43 -64.90 -1.24 -33.60
N LEU A 44 -64.43 -0.45 -32.61
CA LEU A 44 -63.08 -0.60 -32.07
C LEU A 44 -62.85 -2.01 -31.50
N ARG A 45 -63.85 -2.57 -30.80
CA ARG A 45 -63.79 -3.93 -30.26
C ARG A 45 -63.86 -5.02 -31.34
N SER A 46 -64.66 -4.84 -32.39
CA SER A 46 -64.75 -5.79 -33.50
C SER A 46 -63.45 -5.85 -34.31
N GLU A 47 -62.73 -4.72 -34.38
CA GLU A 47 -61.40 -4.61 -34.99
C GLU A 47 -60.27 -5.03 -34.04
N GLY A 48 -60.62 -5.63 -32.89
CA GLY A 48 -59.68 -6.28 -32.00
C GLY A 48 -59.07 -5.39 -30.92
N ILE A 49 -59.45 -4.11 -30.79
CA ILE A 49 -58.99 -3.23 -29.71
C ILE A 49 -59.79 -3.53 -28.43
N LYS A 50 -59.12 -4.08 -27.41
CA LYS A 50 -59.75 -4.51 -26.15
C LYS A 50 -59.24 -3.77 -24.93
N TYR A 51 -58.09 -3.10 -25.04
CA TYR A 51 -57.41 -2.48 -23.91
C TYR A 51 -56.99 -1.04 -24.23
N GLY A 52 -56.99 -0.17 -23.21
CA GLY A 52 -56.41 1.16 -23.32
C GLY A 52 -57.19 2.19 -24.14
N ILE A 53 -58.48 1.95 -24.42
CA ILE A 53 -59.33 2.86 -25.20
C ILE A 53 -59.45 4.21 -24.48
N GLN A 54 -59.06 5.27 -25.18
CA GLN A 54 -59.07 6.64 -24.69
C GLN A 54 -60.48 7.25 -24.89
N GLN A 55 -61.35 7.07 -23.90
CA GLN A 55 -62.77 7.49 -23.98
C GLN A 55 -62.93 8.98 -24.33
N ASP A 56 -62.06 9.85 -23.83
CA ASP A 56 -62.11 11.29 -24.11
C ASP A 56 -61.87 11.59 -25.60
N ILE A 57 -60.97 10.83 -26.23
CA ILE A 57 -60.66 10.97 -27.66
C ILE A 57 -61.82 10.43 -28.50
N VAL A 58 -62.41 9.30 -28.11
CA VAL A 58 -63.59 8.72 -28.77
C VAL A 58 -64.77 9.71 -28.74
N LYS A 59 -65.05 10.34 -27.60
CA LYS A 59 -66.10 11.35 -27.48
C LYS A 59 -65.85 12.57 -28.35
N ARG A 60 -64.62 13.09 -28.36
CA ARG A 60 -64.25 14.24 -29.23
C ARG A 60 -64.36 13.91 -30.70
N PHE A 61 -63.97 12.70 -31.09
CA PHE A 61 -64.09 12.21 -32.47
C PHE A 61 -65.54 12.20 -32.96
N ILE A 62 -66.48 11.85 -32.08
CA ILE A 62 -67.92 11.82 -32.41
C ILE A 62 -68.51 13.23 -32.53
N VAL A 63 -68.10 14.16 -31.64
CA VAL A 63 -68.60 15.54 -31.64
C VAL A 63 -68.08 16.32 -32.84
N ASN A 64 -66.78 16.17 -33.16
CA ASN A 64 -66.10 16.92 -34.23
C ASN A 64 -65.35 15.99 -35.22
N PRO A 65 -66.04 15.11 -35.97
CA PRO A 65 -65.38 14.14 -36.85
C PRO A 65 -64.56 14.80 -37.96
N LYS A 66 -64.94 16.02 -38.38
CA LYS A 66 -64.26 16.77 -39.45
C LYS A 66 -62.81 17.14 -39.11
N GLU A 67 -62.47 17.29 -37.83
CA GLU A 67 -61.11 17.64 -37.38
C GLU A 67 -60.12 16.48 -37.58
N TYR A 68 -60.62 15.25 -37.72
CA TYR A 68 -59.83 14.03 -37.77
C TYR A 68 -59.71 13.42 -39.19
N TYR A 69 -60.22 14.11 -40.24
CA TYR A 69 -60.20 13.60 -41.62
C TYR A 69 -58.82 13.39 -42.23
N TYR A 70 -57.80 14.10 -41.73
CA TYR A 70 -56.45 14.09 -42.29
C TYR A 70 -55.39 13.61 -41.29
N SER A 71 -55.81 13.07 -40.15
CA SER A 71 -54.91 12.66 -39.07
C SER A 71 -55.19 11.24 -38.61
N LYS A 72 -54.11 10.55 -38.25
CA LYS A 72 -54.18 9.26 -37.54
C LYS A 72 -54.37 9.56 -36.05
N THR A 73 -55.54 9.23 -35.51
CA THR A 73 -55.90 9.60 -34.14
C THR A 73 -55.63 8.43 -33.21
N PRO A 74 -54.76 8.56 -32.19
CA PRO A 74 -54.52 7.48 -31.24
C PRO A 74 -55.76 7.30 -30.37
N VAL A 75 -56.53 6.25 -30.62
CA VAL A 75 -57.80 5.96 -29.94
C VAL A 75 -57.65 4.92 -28.82
N ALA A 76 -56.55 4.18 -28.81
CA ALA A 76 -56.19 3.31 -27.70
C ALA A 76 -54.68 3.29 -27.47
N ILE A 77 -54.28 3.24 -26.20
CA ILE A 77 -52.88 3.20 -25.74
C ILE A 77 -52.72 2.06 -24.75
N GLY A 78 -51.93 1.07 -25.14
CA GLY A 78 -51.50 -0.05 -24.31
C GLY A 78 -50.39 0.35 -23.32
N ILE A 79 -49.86 -0.64 -22.62
CA ILE A 79 -48.74 -0.49 -21.70
C ILE A 79 -47.51 -1.09 -22.37
N GLU A 80 -46.44 -0.30 -22.56
CA GLU A 80 -45.16 -0.81 -23.04
C GLU A 80 -44.53 -1.79 -22.06
N SER A 81 -43.88 -2.83 -22.57
CA SER A 81 -43.10 -3.75 -21.75
C SER A 81 -41.83 -3.07 -21.24
N GLN A 82 -41.53 -3.22 -19.95
CA GLN A 82 -40.24 -2.78 -19.39
C GLN A 82 -39.26 -3.95 -19.47
N GLN A 83 -38.15 -3.76 -20.19
CA GLN A 83 -37.10 -4.78 -20.26
C GLN A 83 -36.42 -4.92 -18.88
N GLY A 84 -36.03 -6.14 -18.52
CA GLY A 84 -35.21 -6.36 -17.33
C GLY A 84 -33.79 -5.83 -17.53
N GLU A 85 -33.15 -5.43 -16.44
CA GLU A 85 -31.74 -5.02 -16.44
C GLU A 85 -30.87 -6.21 -16.02
N ASP A 86 -29.78 -6.44 -16.75
CA ASP A 86 -28.81 -7.47 -16.42
C ASP A 86 -28.15 -7.19 -15.05
N GLY A 87 -27.94 -8.26 -14.29
CA GLY A 87 -27.12 -8.19 -13.08
C GLY A 87 -25.68 -7.85 -13.46
N ARG A 88 -24.96 -7.17 -12.55
CA ARG A 88 -23.57 -6.76 -12.79
C ARG A 88 -22.71 -6.99 -11.56
N ILE A 89 -21.41 -7.14 -11.79
CA ILE A 89 -20.44 -7.23 -10.71
C ILE A 89 -19.94 -5.81 -10.40
N LYS A 90 -20.11 -5.39 -9.15
CA LYS A 90 -19.56 -4.15 -8.62
C LYS A 90 -18.25 -4.48 -7.91
N PHE A 91 -17.14 -4.01 -8.45
CA PHE A 91 -15.84 -4.16 -7.80
C PHE A 91 -15.65 -3.09 -6.73
N SER A 92 -15.11 -3.48 -5.59
CA SER A 92 -14.69 -2.56 -4.52
C SER A 92 -13.34 -1.91 -4.82
N VAL A 93 -12.62 -2.41 -5.83
CA VAL A 93 -11.30 -1.95 -6.25
C VAL A 93 -11.30 -1.72 -7.76
N SER A 94 -10.73 -0.62 -8.24
CA SER A 94 -10.63 -0.31 -9.67
C SER A 94 -9.67 -1.28 -10.36
N LEU A 95 -10.19 -2.16 -11.23
CA LEU A 95 -9.38 -3.18 -11.91
C LEU A 95 -8.74 -2.70 -13.22
N ASP A 96 -8.92 -1.43 -13.59
CA ASP A 96 -8.41 -0.88 -14.85
C ASP A 96 -6.88 -0.78 -14.84
N ASP A 97 -6.23 -1.55 -15.71
CA ASP A 97 -4.78 -1.53 -15.93
C ASP A 97 -4.28 -0.15 -16.41
N ASP A 98 -5.09 0.56 -17.21
CA ASP A 98 -4.75 1.85 -17.83
C ASP A 98 -4.68 3.03 -16.85
N GLN A 99 -5.18 2.87 -15.61
CA GLN A 99 -5.07 3.90 -14.56
C GLN A 99 -3.88 3.69 -13.62
N ARG A 100 -3.09 2.63 -13.82
CA ARG A 100 -1.95 2.29 -12.94
C ARG A 100 -0.73 3.19 -13.11
N ILE A 101 -0.73 4.07 -14.11
CA ILE A 101 0.40 4.96 -14.43
C ILE A 101 -0.14 6.40 -14.53
N LYS A 102 -0.69 6.92 -13.44
CA LYS A 102 -0.98 8.35 -13.32
C LYS A 102 -0.33 8.87 -12.05
N PRO A 103 0.57 9.85 -12.15
CA PRO A 103 1.15 10.49 -10.98
C PRO A 103 0.05 10.98 -10.03
N ALA A 104 0.19 10.71 -8.74
CA ALA A 104 -0.70 11.28 -7.75
C ALA A 104 -0.49 12.81 -7.69
N GLU A 105 -1.57 13.58 -7.89
CA GLU A 105 -1.59 15.00 -7.54
C GLU A 105 -1.71 15.11 -6.01
N THR A 106 -0.74 15.74 -5.36
CA THR A 106 -0.87 16.09 -3.93
C THR A 106 -1.91 17.21 -3.76
N GLU A 107 -2.47 17.35 -2.55
CA GLU A 107 -3.47 18.36 -2.20
C GLU A 107 -3.00 19.81 -2.49
N ASP A 108 -1.68 20.03 -2.58
CA ASP A 108 -1.04 21.32 -2.90
C ASP A 108 -0.73 21.52 -4.41
N GLY A 109 -1.17 20.62 -5.29
CA GLY A 109 -0.93 20.70 -6.74
C GLY A 109 0.50 20.36 -7.18
N ARG A 110 1.34 19.81 -6.27
CA ARG A 110 2.63 19.21 -6.65
C ARG A 110 2.40 17.77 -7.12
N VAL A 111 2.92 17.45 -8.29
CA VAL A 111 2.87 16.10 -8.84
C VAL A 111 4.03 15.30 -8.29
N ASP A 112 3.75 14.26 -7.51
CA ASP A 112 4.79 13.31 -7.10
C ASP A 112 4.96 12.25 -8.19
N TYR A 113 5.95 12.47 -9.07
CA TYR A 113 6.30 11.55 -10.15
C TYR A 113 6.90 10.22 -9.67
N LYS A 114 7.00 10.00 -8.35
CA LYS A 114 7.44 8.72 -7.79
C LYS A 114 6.27 7.85 -7.34
N ASP A 115 5.12 8.41 -6.97
CA ASP A 115 3.93 7.61 -6.61
C ASP A 115 3.03 7.43 -7.83
N VAL A 116 3.52 6.62 -8.77
CA VAL A 116 2.89 6.36 -10.07
C VAL A 116 2.02 5.11 -10.05
N THR A 117 2.45 4.05 -9.36
CA THR A 117 1.77 2.74 -9.34
C THR A 117 0.86 2.59 -8.13
N ARG A 118 -0.46 2.58 -8.37
CA ARG A 118 -1.46 2.16 -7.36
C ARG A 118 -1.70 0.66 -7.47
N LEU A 119 -1.15 -0.09 -6.51
CA LEU A 119 -1.40 -1.52 -6.38
C LEU A 119 -2.74 -1.76 -5.67
N ASN A 120 -3.55 -2.64 -6.26
CA ASN A 120 -4.85 -3.07 -5.73
C ASN A 120 -4.66 -4.07 -4.58
N ASN A 121 -4.08 -3.58 -3.49
CA ASN A 121 -3.79 -4.34 -2.30
C ASN A 121 -5.06 -4.68 -1.54
N VAL A 122 -5.24 -5.95 -1.21
CA VAL A 122 -6.32 -6.44 -0.33
C VAL A 122 -5.74 -7.26 0.81
N ARG A 123 -6.41 -7.18 1.96
CA ARG A 123 -6.12 -8.05 3.11
C ARG A 123 -7.05 -9.27 3.11
N LYS A 124 -6.63 -10.35 3.75
CA LYS A 124 -7.44 -11.54 4.00
C LYS A 124 -8.76 -11.15 4.66
N GLY A 125 -9.87 -11.62 4.08
CA GLY A 125 -11.22 -11.31 4.52
C GLY A 125 -11.78 -9.99 3.98
N GLN A 126 -10.99 -9.18 3.26
CA GLN A 126 -11.49 -7.97 2.61
C GLN A 126 -12.37 -8.31 1.41
N ILE A 127 -13.44 -7.54 1.23
CA ILE A 127 -14.34 -7.67 0.09
C ILE A 127 -13.66 -7.15 -1.19
N ILE A 128 -13.76 -7.94 -2.26
CA ILE A 128 -13.21 -7.63 -3.58
C ILE A 128 -14.33 -7.14 -4.51
N ALA A 129 -15.48 -7.81 -4.48
CA ALA A 129 -16.59 -7.53 -5.38
C ALA A 129 -17.93 -8.00 -4.82
N GLU A 130 -18.98 -7.32 -5.23
CA GLU A 130 -20.38 -7.60 -4.92
C GLU A 130 -21.17 -7.86 -6.19
N LEU A 131 -22.14 -8.76 -6.12
CA LEU A 131 -23.04 -9.09 -7.21
C LEU A 131 -24.33 -8.28 -7.07
N ILE A 132 -24.58 -7.41 -8.05
CA ILE A 132 -25.85 -6.69 -8.16
C ILE A 132 -26.83 -7.61 -8.91
N PRO A 133 -27.96 -7.98 -8.30
CA PRO A 133 -28.94 -8.88 -8.93
C PRO A 133 -29.60 -8.21 -10.15
N PRO A 134 -30.09 -9.01 -11.12
CA PRO A 134 -30.85 -8.46 -12.24
C PRO A 134 -32.17 -7.85 -11.77
N VAL A 135 -32.61 -6.80 -12.47
CA VAL A 135 -33.91 -6.17 -12.21
C VAL A 135 -34.94 -6.85 -13.13
N PRO A 136 -36.04 -7.40 -12.59
CA PRO A 136 -37.06 -8.02 -13.42
C PRO A 136 -37.76 -6.98 -14.29
N GLY A 137 -37.98 -7.33 -15.55
CA GLY A 137 -38.83 -6.55 -16.44
C GLY A 137 -40.30 -6.66 -16.05
N LYS A 138 -41.14 -5.88 -16.73
CA LYS A 138 -42.60 -5.91 -16.56
C LYS A 138 -43.27 -6.18 -17.89
N GLN A 139 -44.24 -7.08 -17.86
CA GLN A 139 -45.06 -7.41 -19.01
C GLN A 139 -45.88 -6.19 -19.44
N GLY A 140 -45.81 -5.88 -20.73
CA GLY A 140 -46.67 -4.87 -21.34
C GLY A 140 -48.02 -5.45 -21.72
N VAL A 141 -48.96 -4.59 -22.09
CA VAL A 141 -50.29 -4.98 -22.55
C VAL A 141 -50.56 -4.26 -23.86
N ALA A 142 -50.73 -5.01 -24.95
CA ALA A 142 -51.08 -4.46 -26.25
C ALA A 142 -52.49 -3.87 -26.22
N VAL A 143 -52.79 -2.97 -27.16
CA VAL A 143 -54.16 -2.44 -27.36
C VAL A 143 -55.17 -3.54 -27.70
N THR A 144 -54.70 -4.68 -28.20
CA THR A 144 -55.53 -5.87 -28.46
C THR A 144 -55.89 -6.68 -27.19
N GLY A 145 -55.30 -6.32 -26.05
CA GLY A 145 -55.40 -7.06 -24.79
C GLY A 145 -54.39 -8.22 -24.68
N ASP A 146 -53.61 -8.47 -25.73
CA ASP A 146 -52.57 -9.50 -25.69
C ASP A 146 -51.36 -9.03 -24.86
N PRO A 147 -50.73 -9.93 -24.09
CA PRO A 147 -49.52 -9.59 -23.36
C PRO A 147 -48.34 -9.31 -24.30
N ILE A 148 -47.60 -8.23 -24.03
CA ILE A 148 -46.34 -7.92 -24.71
C ILE A 148 -45.19 -8.51 -23.86
N PRO A 149 -44.41 -9.49 -24.38
CA PRO A 149 -43.34 -10.11 -23.63
C PRO A 149 -42.18 -9.14 -23.37
N TYR A 150 -41.50 -9.32 -22.24
CA TYR A 150 -40.26 -8.63 -21.91
C TYR A 150 -39.09 -9.61 -21.89
N ARG A 151 -37.86 -9.10 -22.00
CA ARG A 151 -36.64 -9.88 -21.78
C ARG A 151 -36.28 -9.83 -20.30
N GLU A 152 -36.06 -10.99 -19.71
CA GLU A 152 -35.51 -11.07 -18.36
C GLU A 152 -34.04 -10.64 -18.36
N GLY A 153 -33.66 -9.90 -17.31
CA GLY A 153 -32.26 -9.57 -17.06
C GLY A 153 -31.47 -10.84 -16.75
N LYS A 154 -30.27 -10.96 -17.31
CA LYS A 154 -29.38 -12.10 -17.06
C LYS A 154 -28.71 -11.95 -15.70
N ALA A 155 -28.68 -13.03 -14.93
CA ALA A 155 -27.91 -13.07 -13.69
C ALA A 155 -26.41 -13.01 -13.98
N ALA A 156 -25.71 -12.06 -13.37
CA ALA A 156 -24.26 -12.09 -13.30
C ALA A 156 -23.79 -13.31 -12.49
N ARG A 157 -22.58 -13.79 -12.76
CA ARG A 157 -21.92 -14.83 -11.96
C ARG A 157 -20.46 -14.50 -11.77
N PHE A 158 -19.94 -14.75 -10.58
CA PHE A 158 -18.52 -14.63 -10.32
C PHE A 158 -17.72 -15.68 -11.07
N LYS A 159 -16.59 -15.26 -11.62
CA LYS A 159 -15.56 -16.16 -12.13
C LYS A 159 -14.43 -16.21 -11.11
N VAL A 160 -14.51 -17.21 -10.22
CA VAL A 160 -13.57 -17.36 -9.11
C VAL A 160 -12.22 -17.88 -9.63
N GLY A 161 -11.14 -17.20 -9.24
CA GLY A 161 -9.76 -17.61 -9.48
C GLY A 161 -9.09 -18.13 -8.22
N LYS A 162 -7.76 -17.99 -8.14
CA LYS A 162 -6.95 -18.43 -7.00
C LYS A 162 -7.08 -17.45 -5.82
N ASN A 163 -7.07 -18.01 -4.60
CA ASN A 163 -7.03 -17.27 -3.33
C ASN A 163 -8.19 -16.29 -3.12
N VAL A 164 -9.37 -16.67 -3.62
CA VAL A 164 -10.60 -15.91 -3.51
C VAL A 164 -11.69 -16.86 -3.03
N VAL A 165 -12.55 -16.38 -2.13
CA VAL A 165 -13.68 -17.14 -1.60
C VAL A 165 -14.99 -16.37 -1.80
N LEU A 166 -16.08 -17.08 -1.96
CA LEU A 166 -17.43 -16.51 -2.01
C LEU A 166 -18.13 -16.73 -0.66
N ASN A 167 -19.08 -15.87 -0.33
CA ASN A 167 -20.03 -16.16 0.75
C ASN A 167 -20.97 -17.33 0.38
N PRO A 168 -21.68 -17.93 1.36
CA PRO A 168 -22.63 -19.01 1.12
C PRO A 168 -23.70 -18.68 0.07
N GLU A 169 -24.12 -17.41 0.01
CA GLU A 169 -25.14 -16.92 -0.92
C GLU A 169 -24.60 -16.61 -2.33
N GLN A 170 -23.29 -16.69 -2.54
CA GLN A 170 -22.59 -16.35 -3.79
C GLN A 170 -22.85 -14.92 -4.30
N THR A 171 -23.17 -13.98 -3.41
CA THR A 171 -23.43 -12.57 -3.71
C THR A 171 -22.22 -11.66 -3.44
N ALA A 172 -21.22 -12.12 -2.70
CA ALA A 172 -20.02 -11.36 -2.37
C ALA A 172 -18.76 -12.21 -2.48
N MET A 173 -17.67 -11.55 -2.88
CA MET A 173 -16.35 -12.14 -3.10
C MET A 173 -15.33 -11.53 -2.14
N TYR A 174 -14.55 -12.38 -1.47
CA TYR A 174 -13.56 -11.98 -0.47
C TYR A 174 -12.18 -12.54 -0.78
N ALA A 175 -11.15 -11.81 -0.36
CA ALA A 175 -9.76 -12.26 -0.45
C ALA A 175 -9.48 -13.37 0.59
N ALA A 176 -8.89 -14.48 0.16
CA ALA A 176 -8.51 -15.57 1.07
C ALA A 176 -7.15 -15.33 1.76
N ILE A 177 -6.33 -14.43 1.20
CA ILE A 177 -4.99 -14.06 1.64
C ILE A 177 -4.75 -12.56 1.39
N ASP A 178 -3.67 -12.03 1.96
CA ASP A 178 -3.16 -10.69 1.62
C ASP A 178 -2.49 -10.73 0.23
N GLY A 179 -2.70 -9.69 -0.59
CA GLY A 179 -2.00 -9.56 -1.86
C GLY A 179 -2.66 -8.64 -2.88
N LEU A 180 -2.26 -8.79 -4.15
CA LEU A 180 -2.72 -8.00 -5.29
C LEU A 180 -3.93 -8.65 -5.97
N VAL A 181 -5.02 -7.90 -6.11
CA VAL A 181 -6.16 -8.32 -6.94
C VAL A 181 -5.82 -8.16 -8.41
N THR A 182 -5.96 -9.25 -9.17
CA THR A 182 -5.74 -9.25 -10.62
C THR A 182 -6.88 -9.95 -11.36
N GLN A 183 -7.24 -9.41 -12.51
CA GLN A 183 -8.16 -10.05 -13.44
C GLN A 183 -7.38 -10.69 -14.59
N THR A 184 -7.69 -11.94 -14.91
CA THR A 184 -7.08 -12.67 -16.03
C THR A 184 -8.01 -12.68 -17.25
N ASP A 185 -7.49 -12.97 -18.45
CA ASP A 185 -8.17 -12.88 -19.76
C ASP A 185 -9.56 -13.53 -19.84
N LYS A 186 -9.84 -14.54 -18.99
CA LYS A 186 -11.15 -15.20 -18.94
C LYS A 186 -12.14 -14.49 -18.01
N GLY A 187 -11.78 -13.34 -17.46
CA GLY A 187 -12.52 -12.59 -16.44
C GLY A 187 -12.42 -13.18 -15.04
N LYS A 188 -11.47 -14.09 -14.77
CA LYS A 188 -11.29 -14.68 -13.44
C LYS A 188 -10.53 -13.73 -12.52
N ILE A 189 -11.03 -13.58 -11.31
CA ILE A 189 -10.45 -12.72 -10.27
C ILE A 189 -9.56 -13.56 -9.37
N ASN A 190 -8.31 -13.14 -9.21
CA ASN A 190 -7.30 -13.83 -8.40
C ASN A 190 -6.68 -12.85 -7.42
N VAL A 191 -6.20 -13.38 -6.29
CA VAL A 191 -5.31 -12.64 -5.37
C VAL A 191 -3.94 -13.31 -5.36
N PHE A 192 -2.90 -12.55 -5.69
CA PHE A 192 -1.52 -13.05 -5.66
C PHE A 192 -0.73 -12.41 -4.52
N PRO A 193 -0.03 -13.19 -3.69
CA PRO A 193 0.78 -12.67 -2.58
C PRO A 193 2.16 -12.16 -3.03
N VAL A 194 2.42 -12.18 -4.35
CA VAL A 194 3.69 -11.76 -4.95
C VAL A 194 3.40 -10.72 -6.01
N TYR A 195 4.12 -9.60 -5.95
CA TYR A 195 4.14 -8.59 -7.00
C TYR A 195 5.49 -8.67 -7.73
N GLU A 196 5.45 -8.86 -9.04
CA GLU A 196 6.65 -9.02 -9.87
C GLU A 196 6.80 -7.84 -10.85
N VAL A 197 7.96 -7.19 -10.79
CA VAL A 197 8.37 -6.13 -11.72
C VAL A 197 9.39 -6.71 -12.69
N ASN A 198 8.97 -6.82 -13.96
CA ASN A 198 9.81 -7.30 -15.06
C ASN A 198 10.65 -6.15 -15.65
N GLY A 199 11.58 -5.63 -14.84
CA GLY A 199 12.44 -4.51 -15.24
C GLY A 199 13.00 -3.79 -14.03
N ASP A 200 13.43 -2.56 -14.27
CA ASP A 200 13.99 -1.67 -13.26
C ASP A 200 12.87 -0.87 -12.55
N VAL A 201 13.09 -0.56 -11.28
CA VAL A 201 12.26 0.40 -10.55
C VAL A 201 12.84 1.79 -10.79
N ASP A 202 12.18 2.51 -11.69
CA ASP A 202 12.49 3.87 -12.14
C ASP A 202 11.21 4.74 -12.18
N TYR A 203 11.23 5.87 -12.91
CA TYR A 203 10.06 6.75 -13.02
C TYR A 203 8.87 6.12 -13.76
N SER A 204 9.07 5.05 -14.52
CA SER A 204 7.98 4.34 -15.19
C SER A 204 7.21 3.44 -14.22
N THR A 205 7.91 2.88 -13.23
CA THR A 205 7.32 2.00 -12.20
C THR A 205 6.91 2.78 -10.95
N GLY A 206 7.74 3.72 -10.50
CA GLY A 206 7.53 4.47 -9.27
C GLY A 206 7.86 3.66 -8.00
N ASN A 207 7.53 4.23 -6.85
CA ASN A 207 7.59 3.57 -5.56
C ASN A 207 6.60 2.40 -5.52
N ILE A 208 6.93 1.42 -4.69
CA ILE A 208 6.12 0.20 -4.56
C ILE A 208 5.78 0.04 -3.09
N ASP A 209 4.48 -0.05 -2.79
CA ASP A 209 3.99 -0.44 -1.47
C ASP A 209 3.07 -1.65 -1.58
N PHE A 210 3.52 -2.79 -1.04
CA PHE A 210 2.88 -4.07 -1.28
C PHE A 210 2.69 -4.91 0.00
N VAL A 211 1.45 -5.38 0.20
CA VAL A 211 1.06 -6.27 1.31
C VAL A 211 1.41 -7.74 1.03
N GLY A 212 2.67 -7.98 0.67
CA GLY A 212 3.19 -9.31 0.35
C GLY A 212 4.65 -9.26 -0.07
N THR A 213 5.07 -10.23 -0.89
CA THR A 213 6.45 -10.32 -1.39
C THR A 213 6.62 -9.54 -2.69
N VAL A 214 7.70 -8.76 -2.81
CA VAL A 214 8.03 -8.03 -4.03
C VAL A 214 9.23 -8.69 -4.73
N VAL A 215 9.12 -8.94 -6.03
CA VAL A 215 10.18 -9.52 -6.86
C VAL A 215 10.52 -8.56 -7.99
N ILE A 216 11.78 -8.16 -8.09
CA ILE A 216 12.27 -7.20 -9.07
C ILE A 216 13.34 -7.90 -9.91
N ARG A 217 13.09 -8.00 -11.22
CA ARG A 217 14.02 -8.67 -12.14
C ARG A 217 15.18 -7.78 -12.58
N GLY A 218 15.02 -6.46 -12.48
CA GLY A 218 16.05 -5.48 -12.78
C GLY A 218 16.65 -4.84 -11.53
N ASN A 219 17.06 -3.57 -11.68
CA ASN A 219 17.69 -2.74 -10.67
C ASN A 219 16.67 -1.85 -9.94
N VAL A 220 17.05 -1.37 -8.76
CA VAL A 220 16.31 -0.29 -8.07
C VAL A 220 17.17 0.95 -8.08
N LEU A 221 16.72 1.97 -8.80
CA LEU A 221 17.48 3.20 -9.01
C LEU A 221 17.37 4.16 -7.81
N THR A 222 18.20 5.20 -7.84
CA THR A 222 18.34 6.15 -6.74
C THR A 222 17.07 6.95 -6.48
N GLY A 223 16.72 7.04 -5.20
CA GLY A 223 15.60 7.85 -4.72
C GLY A 223 14.23 7.19 -4.87
N PHE A 224 14.17 5.90 -5.23
CA PHE A 224 12.93 5.11 -5.16
C PHE A 224 12.82 4.39 -3.82
N LYS A 225 11.57 4.17 -3.40
CA LYS A 225 11.23 3.49 -2.15
C LYS A 225 10.38 2.27 -2.41
N ILE A 226 10.71 1.17 -1.74
CA ILE A 226 9.99 -0.10 -1.82
C ILE A 226 9.66 -0.55 -0.41
N THR A 227 8.38 -0.72 -0.13
CA THR A 227 7.85 -1.25 1.13
C THR A 227 7.10 -2.57 0.86
N ALA A 228 7.44 -3.60 1.63
CA ALA A 228 6.84 -4.92 1.53
C ALA A 228 6.57 -5.49 2.93
N SER A 229 5.36 -6.01 3.15
CA SER A 229 5.08 -6.77 4.39
C SER A 229 5.64 -8.20 4.35
N GLY A 230 6.08 -8.66 3.18
CA GLY A 230 6.78 -9.93 3.00
C GLY A 230 8.27 -9.72 2.70
N ASP A 231 8.82 -10.58 1.85
CA ASP A 231 10.22 -10.47 1.40
C ASP A 231 10.35 -9.48 0.24
N ILE A 232 11.55 -8.92 0.05
CA ILE A 232 11.94 -8.20 -1.17
C ILE A 232 13.07 -8.99 -1.83
N ARG A 233 12.88 -9.37 -3.10
CA ARG A 233 13.89 -10.06 -3.90
C ARG A 233 14.26 -9.26 -5.13
N ILE A 234 15.52 -8.93 -5.27
CA ILE A 234 16.06 -8.10 -6.35
C ILE A 234 17.13 -8.91 -7.07
N VAL A 235 16.93 -9.16 -8.36
CA VAL A 235 17.91 -9.88 -9.19
C VAL A 235 19.05 -8.94 -9.60
N GLY A 236 18.75 -7.69 -9.91
CA GLY A 236 19.74 -6.66 -10.22
C GLY A 236 20.42 -6.06 -8.98
N GLY A 237 20.92 -4.84 -9.14
CA GLY A 237 21.53 -4.05 -8.08
C GLY A 237 20.56 -3.04 -7.44
N VAL A 238 20.98 -2.51 -6.30
CA VAL A 238 20.29 -1.44 -5.57
C VAL A 238 21.22 -0.25 -5.50
N GLU A 239 20.77 0.90 -6.00
CA GLU A 239 21.58 2.12 -6.08
C GLU A 239 20.86 3.27 -5.37
N GLY A 240 21.29 3.67 -4.18
CA GLY A 240 20.78 4.84 -3.47
C GLY A 240 19.26 4.83 -3.21
N ALA A 241 18.68 3.64 -3.07
CA ALA A 241 17.25 3.43 -2.85
C ALA A 241 16.93 3.12 -1.38
N GLU A 242 15.64 3.21 -1.04
CA GLU A 242 15.14 2.81 0.28
C GLU A 242 14.31 1.53 0.18
N LEU A 243 14.73 0.49 0.90
CA LEU A 243 14.06 -0.80 0.93
C LEU A 243 13.64 -1.13 2.35
N TYR A 244 12.35 -1.41 2.55
CA TYR A 244 11.78 -1.79 3.83
C TYR A 244 10.98 -3.07 3.67
N ALA A 245 11.43 -4.14 4.31
CA ALA A 245 10.74 -5.42 4.34
C ALA A 245 10.48 -5.84 5.79
N ASP A 246 9.26 -6.26 6.10
CA ASP A 246 9.01 -6.99 7.36
C ASP A 246 9.65 -8.39 7.29
N GLY A 247 9.79 -8.94 6.09
CA GLY A 247 10.49 -10.18 5.78
C GLY A 247 12.02 -10.02 5.65
N SER A 248 12.60 -10.80 4.74
CA SER A 248 14.01 -10.71 4.34
C SER A 248 14.19 -9.90 3.05
N ILE A 249 15.37 -9.30 2.88
CA ILE A 249 15.77 -8.63 1.64
C ILE A 249 16.92 -9.41 1.00
N GLU A 250 16.71 -9.91 -0.22
CA GLU A 250 17.74 -10.60 -0.99
C GLU A 250 18.04 -9.83 -2.28
N VAL A 251 19.28 -9.36 -2.40
CA VAL A 251 19.83 -8.69 -3.58
C VAL A 251 20.88 -9.61 -4.20
N THR A 252 20.61 -10.12 -5.39
CA THR A 252 21.57 -10.99 -6.11
C THR A 252 22.75 -10.17 -6.64
N GLY A 253 22.48 -8.96 -7.13
CA GLY A 253 23.50 -7.97 -7.45
C GLY A 253 24.10 -7.30 -6.21
N GLY A 254 24.56 -6.07 -6.36
CA GLY A 254 25.20 -5.30 -5.30
C GLY A 254 24.28 -4.25 -4.68
N ILE A 255 24.64 -3.80 -3.49
CA ILE A 255 24.02 -2.69 -2.78
C ILE A 255 25.02 -1.53 -2.76
N ILE A 256 24.66 -0.41 -3.37
CA ILE A 256 25.43 0.83 -3.37
C ILE A 256 24.54 1.94 -2.80
N GLY A 257 24.81 2.40 -1.59
CA GLY A 257 23.91 3.32 -0.90
C GLY A 257 24.14 4.81 -1.15
N TYR A 258 25.32 5.20 -1.66
CA TYR A 258 25.76 6.61 -1.78
C TYR A 258 25.56 7.44 -0.50
N ASN A 259 25.65 6.81 0.68
CA ASN A 259 25.37 7.39 2.01
C ASN A 259 23.95 7.96 2.17
N LYS A 260 23.00 7.61 1.29
CA LYS A 260 21.61 8.08 1.33
C LYS A 260 20.60 6.93 1.43
N GLY A 261 20.88 5.82 0.75
CA GLY A 261 20.02 4.64 0.78
C GLY A 261 19.98 3.97 2.15
N MET A 262 18.80 3.48 2.51
CA MET A 262 18.54 2.71 3.73
C MET A 262 17.91 1.39 3.36
N ILE A 263 18.49 0.29 3.86
CA ILE A 263 17.93 -1.05 3.67
C ILE A 263 17.60 -1.60 5.05
N LYS A 264 16.32 -1.88 5.29
CA LYS A 264 15.83 -2.42 6.56
C LYS A 264 14.99 -3.67 6.31
N ALA A 265 15.44 -4.78 6.89
CA ALA A 265 14.70 -6.05 6.89
C ALA A 265 14.35 -6.46 8.32
N GLY A 266 13.15 -6.99 8.53
CA GLY A 266 12.75 -7.59 9.81
C GLY A 266 13.52 -8.88 10.12
N HIS A 267 13.93 -9.61 9.08
CA HIS A 267 14.78 -10.79 9.20
C HIS A 267 16.18 -10.54 8.63
N ASN A 268 16.52 -11.17 7.50
CA ASN A 268 17.88 -11.19 6.96
C ASN A 268 18.06 -10.19 5.81
N VAL A 269 19.27 -9.67 5.64
CA VAL A 269 19.69 -8.96 4.41
C VAL A 269 20.81 -9.74 3.74
N LYS A 270 20.63 -10.11 2.48
CA LYS A 270 21.63 -10.83 1.68
C LYS A 270 21.99 -10.02 0.44
N GLY A 271 23.28 -9.88 0.18
CA GLY A 271 23.82 -9.14 -0.95
C GLY A 271 25.11 -9.76 -1.51
N SER A 272 25.46 -9.44 -2.76
CA SER A 272 26.80 -9.79 -3.26
C SER A 272 27.88 -8.90 -2.64
N PHE A 273 27.69 -7.58 -2.70
CA PHE A 273 28.53 -6.60 -2.03
C PHE A 273 27.68 -5.47 -1.47
N ILE A 274 28.17 -4.82 -0.42
CA ILE A 274 27.53 -3.67 0.24
C ILE A 274 28.55 -2.54 0.27
N GLN A 275 28.21 -1.40 -0.32
CA GLN A 275 29.10 -0.25 -0.41
C GLN A 275 28.37 1.05 -0.08
N ASP A 276 29.01 1.91 0.72
CA ASP A 276 28.51 3.24 1.08
C ASP A 276 27.02 3.22 1.50
N ALA A 277 26.61 2.17 2.21
CA ALA A 277 25.21 1.87 2.51
C ALA A 277 24.94 1.74 4.01
N ASN A 278 23.70 2.05 4.39
CA ASN A 278 23.18 1.79 5.72
C ASN A 278 22.24 0.58 5.65
N VAL A 279 22.61 -0.50 6.34
CA VAL A 279 21.89 -1.77 6.31
C VAL A 279 21.53 -2.19 7.73
N ILE A 280 20.25 -2.49 7.95
CA ILE A 280 19.69 -2.95 9.22
C ILE A 280 18.94 -4.26 8.96
N ALA A 281 19.32 -5.31 9.68
CA ALA A 281 18.65 -6.61 9.67
C ALA A 281 18.27 -6.99 11.10
N GLY A 282 17.05 -7.46 11.31
CA GLY A 282 16.63 -8.00 12.61
C GLY A 282 17.35 -9.29 12.99
N GLU A 283 17.85 -10.03 12.00
CA GLU A 283 18.66 -11.24 12.18
C GLU A 283 20.05 -11.06 11.55
N ASP A 284 20.33 -11.70 10.41
CA ASP A 284 21.67 -11.77 9.84
C ASP A 284 21.87 -10.83 8.64
N VAL A 285 23.11 -10.34 8.47
CA VAL A 285 23.55 -9.67 7.24
C VAL A 285 24.60 -10.51 6.54
N ILE A 286 24.32 -10.94 5.31
CA ILE A 286 25.15 -11.87 4.55
C ILE A 286 25.66 -11.17 3.28
N ALA A 287 26.97 -10.96 3.21
CA ALA A 287 27.64 -10.39 2.04
C ALA A 287 28.62 -11.39 1.44
N THR A 288 28.39 -11.84 0.19
CA THR A 288 29.24 -12.90 -0.38
C THR A 288 30.63 -12.42 -0.82
N GLN A 289 30.78 -11.16 -1.26
CA GLN A 289 32.03 -10.62 -1.76
C GLN A 289 32.68 -9.63 -0.79
N SER A 290 32.00 -8.53 -0.48
CA SER A 290 32.60 -7.47 0.33
C SER A 290 31.61 -6.52 0.98
N ILE A 291 32.04 -5.93 2.09
CA ILE A 291 31.40 -4.80 2.77
C ILE A 291 32.43 -3.66 2.77
N MET A 292 32.07 -2.51 2.20
CA MET A 292 32.97 -1.37 2.02
C MET A 292 32.33 -0.06 2.49
N HIS A 293 33.00 0.68 3.37
CA HIS A 293 32.60 2.02 3.82
C HIS A 293 31.12 2.10 4.25
N SER A 294 30.60 1.05 4.87
CA SER A 294 29.17 0.88 5.15
C SER A 294 28.88 0.81 6.64
N ASN A 295 27.67 1.18 7.03
CA ASN A 295 27.18 1.00 8.39
C ASN A 295 26.20 -0.18 8.40
N ILE A 296 26.58 -1.25 9.08
CA ILE A 296 25.81 -2.50 9.13
C ILE A 296 25.39 -2.76 10.57
N ARG A 297 24.11 -3.08 10.74
CA ARG A 297 23.52 -3.50 12.00
C ARG A 297 22.77 -4.80 11.79
N ALA A 298 23.24 -5.88 12.40
CA ALA A 298 22.59 -7.18 12.42
C ALA A 298 22.18 -7.53 13.84
N GLY A 299 20.95 -8.01 14.03
CA GLY A 299 20.50 -8.49 15.34
C GLY A 299 21.24 -9.75 15.81
N LYS A 300 21.74 -10.57 14.89
CA LYS A 300 22.50 -11.81 15.17
C LYS A 300 23.90 -11.76 14.57
N ASP A 301 24.09 -12.24 13.33
CA ASP A 301 25.42 -12.40 12.73
C ASP A 301 25.63 -11.48 11.51
N VAL A 302 26.89 -11.03 11.31
CA VAL A 302 27.34 -10.46 10.04
C VAL A 302 28.33 -11.43 9.39
N ILE A 303 27.97 -11.94 8.22
CA ILE A 303 28.71 -13.01 7.53
C ILE A 303 29.23 -12.48 6.19
N CYS A 304 30.56 -12.35 6.11
CA CYS A 304 31.30 -12.00 4.89
C CYS A 304 32.37 -13.04 4.57
N SER A 305 31.94 -14.27 4.28
CA SER A 305 32.81 -15.44 4.16
C SER A 305 32.96 -16.01 2.74
N GLY A 306 32.44 -15.34 1.70
CA GLY A 306 32.56 -15.84 0.34
C GLY A 306 33.96 -15.66 -0.26
N SER A 307 34.06 -15.71 -1.59
CA SER A 307 35.35 -15.85 -2.29
C SER A 307 36.35 -14.73 -1.95
N LYS A 308 35.89 -13.48 -1.86
CA LYS A 308 36.69 -12.35 -1.38
C LYS A 308 36.56 -12.16 0.13
N GLY A 309 35.32 -12.14 0.64
CA GLY A 309 35.00 -12.03 2.07
C GLY A 309 35.66 -10.83 2.74
N LEU A 310 35.66 -9.67 2.08
CA LEU A 310 36.44 -8.49 2.46
C LEU A 310 35.56 -7.47 3.21
N ILE A 311 36.01 -7.05 4.38
CA ILE A 311 35.38 -5.97 5.15
C ILE A 311 36.37 -4.81 5.26
N VAL A 312 36.03 -3.64 4.71
CA VAL A 312 36.92 -2.45 4.74
C VAL A 312 36.12 -1.19 5.01
N GLY A 313 36.42 -0.51 6.11
CA GLY A 313 35.83 0.79 6.41
C GLY A 313 34.39 0.73 6.91
N GLY A 314 34.04 1.68 7.76
CA GLY A 314 32.71 1.80 8.34
C GLY A 314 32.57 1.08 9.69
N ILE A 315 31.32 0.90 10.12
CA ILE A 315 30.95 0.38 11.43
C ILE A 315 30.05 -0.84 11.24
N ILE A 316 30.48 -1.97 11.77
CA ILE A 316 29.79 -3.25 11.61
C ILE A 316 29.43 -3.76 12.99
N GLN A 317 28.14 -3.80 13.26
CA GLN A 317 27.57 -4.18 14.55
C GLN A 317 26.77 -5.46 14.39
N ALA A 318 27.07 -6.47 15.20
CA ALA A 318 26.33 -7.72 15.26
C ALA A 318 25.99 -8.07 16.72
N GLY A 319 24.83 -8.70 16.93
CA GLY A 319 24.45 -9.18 18.25
C GLY A 319 25.38 -10.28 18.76
N GLU A 320 25.64 -11.27 17.93
CA GLU A 320 26.42 -12.46 18.27
C GLU A 320 27.79 -12.42 17.59
N ARG A 321 27.89 -12.64 16.27
CA ARG A 321 29.20 -12.85 15.63
C ARG A 321 29.41 -12.05 14.35
N VAL A 322 30.68 -11.80 14.07
CA VAL A 322 31.12 -11.25 12.78
C VAL A 322 32.14 -12.21 12.19
N VAL A 323 31.83 -12.75 11.02
CA VAL A 323 32.70 -13.69 10.31
C VAL A 323 33.15 -13.05 9.01
N ALA A 324 34.46 -12.93 8.81
CA ALA A 324 35.00 -12.39 7.57
C ALA A 324 36.28 -13.09 7.14
N ARG A 325 36.55 -13.08 5.84
CA ARG A 325 37.81 -13.61 5.32
C ARG A 325 38.95 -12.62 5.57
N ILE A 326 38.75 -11.36 5.24
CA ILE A 326 39.73 -10.28 5.39
C ILE A 326 39.04 -9.08 6.05
N ILE A 327 39.68 -8.50 7.05
CA ILE A 327 39.20 -7.30 7.76
C ILE A 327 40.25 -6.19 7.68
N GLY A 328 39.82 -5.01 7.24
CA GLY A 328 40.68 -3.88 6.97
C GLY A 328 41.51 -4.05 5.69
N ASN A 329 42.44 -3.14 5.47
CA ASN A 329 43.33 -3.14 4.32
C ASN A 329 44.76 -2.69 4.72
N PRO A 330 45.77 -2.89 3.86
CA PRO A 330 47.14 -2.44 4.14
C PRO A 330 47.29 -0.93 4.36
N MET A 331 46.37 -0.13 3.83
CA MET A 331 46.35 1.33 4.02
C MET A 331 45.76 1.76 5.37
N SER A 332 45.47 0.80 6.27
CA SER A 332 44.96 1.04 7.62
C SER A 332 43.65 1.85 7.66
N THR A 333 42.75 1.59 6.71
CA THR A 333 41.40 2.18 6.69
C THR A 333 40.65 1.80 7.97
N SER A 334 40.14 2.82 8.66
CA SER A 334 39.44 2.66 9.94
C SER A 334 38.23 1.74 9.80
N THR A 335 38.32 0.54 10.38
CA THR A 335 37.29 -0.49 10.30
C THR A 335 36.88 -0.87 11.71
N SER A 336 35.63 -0.59 12.10
CA SER A 336 35.13 -0.89 13.44
C SER A 336 34.20 -2.10 13.41
N ILE A 337 34.54 -3.12 14.20
CA ILE A 337 33.73 -4.32 14.37
C ILE A 337 33.28 -4.39 15.81
N GLU A 338 31.97 -4.50 16.02
CA GLU A 338 31.37 -4.46 17.34
C GLU A 338 30.42 -5.66 17.50
N VAL A 339 30.69 -6.54 18.46
CA VAL A 339 29.91 -7.77 18.72
C VAL A 339 29.49 -7.88 20.19
N GLY A 340 28.50 -8.72 20.49
CA GLY A 340 28.06 -9.02 21.86
C GLY A 340 27.06 -8.02 22.43
N ALA A 341 26.26 -7.40 21.57
CA ALA A 341 25.26 -6.42 21.97
C ALA A 341 24.20 -6.26 20.89
N VAL A 342 22.92 -6.28 21.25
CA VAL A 342 21.86 -5.89 20.32
C VAL A 342 22.16 -4.46 19.83
N PRO A 343 22.26 -4.21 18.50
CA PRO A 343 22.62 -2.90 17.98
C PRO A 343 21.71 -1.77 18.48
N GLU A 344 20.42 -2.07 18.71
CA GLU A 344 19.44 -1.13 19.27
C GLU A 344 19.83 -0.62 20.66
N LEU A 345 20.18 -1.53 21.58
CA LEU A 345 20.64 -1.17 22.93
C LEU A 345 21.95 -0.38 22.90
N ARG A 346 22.86 -0.70 21.98
CA ARG A 346 24.11 0.08 21.79
C ARG A 346 23.83 1.49 21.28
N ASN A 347 22.92 1.65 20.33
CA ASN A 347 22.54 2.97 19.83
C ASN A 347 21.81 3.77 20.91
N GLU A 348 20.92 3.14 21.68
CA GLU A 348 20.30 3.75 22.85
C GLU A 348 21.36 4.23 23.84
N LEU A 349 22.33 3.38 24.19
CA LEU A 349 23.44 3.75 25.07
C LEU A 349 24.29 4.90 24.53
N GLN A 350 24.57 4.95 23.22
CA GLN A 350 25.29 6.06 22.60
C GLN A 350 24.47 7.36 22.67
N ASN A 351 23.16 7.29 22.41
CA ASN A 351 22.26 8.44 22.50
C ASN A 351 22.15 8.96 23.94
N LEU A 352 21.96 8.07 24.92
CA LEU A 352 21.91 8.43 26.35
C LEU A 352 23.22 9.04 26.83
N ARG A 353 24.38 8.52 26.41
CA ARG A 353 25.70 9.11 26.70
C ARG A 353 25.86 10.50 26.09
N GLN A 354 25.32 10.72 24.88
CA GLN A 354 25.33 12.03 24.25
C GLN A 354 24.41 13.01 25.00
N GLN A 355 23.20 12.56 25.39
CA GLN A 355 22.28 13.34 26.20
C GLN A 355 22.90 13.77 27.54
N ILE A 356 23.58 12.86 28.26
CA ILE A 356 24.30 13.23 29.49
C ILE A 356 25.32 14.33 29.22
N LYS A 357 26.12 14.23 28.15
CA LYS A 357 27.11 15.26 27.82
C LYS A 357 26.45 16.62 27.60
N ASP A 358 25.33 16.65 26.89
CA ASP A 358 24.61 17.89 26.58
C ASP A 358 24.00 18.50 27.85
N ILE A 359 23.40 17.69 28.72
CA ILE A 359 22.87 18.15 30.02
C ILE A 359 24.00 18.65 30.92
N MET A 360 25.15 17.96 30.98
CA MET A 360 26.29 18.41 31.78
C MET A 360 26.84 19.78 31.33
N VAL A 361 26.88 20.05 30.02
CA VAL A 361 27.25 21.37 29.49
C VAL A 361 26.25 22.44 29.92
N ASN A 362 24.96 22.14 29.93
CA ASN A 362 23.93 23.06 30.41
C ASN A 362 23.99 23.28 31.93
N LEU A 363 24.35 22.24 32.69
CA LEU A 363 24.52 22.30 34.14
C LEU A 363 25.70 23.20 34.51
N ASP A 364 26.83 23.11 33.80
CA ASP A 364 27.99 23.99 34.00
C ASP A 364 27.64 25.48 33.73
N LYS A 365 26.87 25.77 32.67
CA LYS A 365 26.36 27.13 32.41
C LYS A 365 25.44 27.61 33.54
N THR A 366 24.56 26.73 34.03
CA THR A 366 23.62 27.03 35.13
C THR A 366 24.37 27.30 36.43
N ASP A 367 25.40 26.52 36.73
CA ASP A 367 26.25 26.68 37.91
C ASP A 367 27.04 28.00 37.86
N LYS A 368 27.62 28.34 36.71
CA LYS A 368 28.27 29.65 36.52
C LYS A 368 27.29 30.80 36.72
N ALA A 369 26.07 30.70 36.19
CA ALA A 369 25.04 31.72 36.40
C ALA A 369 24.62 31.84 37.88
N LEU A 370 24.44 30.72 38.57
CA LEU A 370 24.12 30.70 40.00
C LEU A 370 25.24 31.29 40.85
N THR A 371 26.50 30.95 40.59
CA THR A 371 27.65 31.53 41.33
C THR A 371 27.75 33.06 41.16
N LEU A 372 27.48 33.59 39.95
CA LEU A 372 27.42 35.04 39.72
C LEU A 372 26.26 35.69 40.48
N LEU A 373 25.10 35.03 40.54
CA LEU A 373 23.95 35.51 41.31
C LEU A 373 24.21 35.47 42.82
N ASP A 374 24.92 34.46 43.31
CA ASP A 374 25.33 34.34 44.72
C ASP A 374 26.35 35.42 45.10
N GLN A 375 27.30 35.74 44.21
CA GLN A 375 28.21 36.88 44.40
C GLN A 375 27.44 38.21 44.47
N LEU A 376 26.51 38.45 43.54
CA LEU A 376 25.65 39.65 43.56
C LEU A 376 24.77 39.73 44.82
N ALA A 377 24.31 38.58 45.34
CA ALA A 377 23.58 38.50 46.60
C ALA A 377 24.46 38.89 47.79
N SER A 378 25.69 38.38 47.85
CA SER A 378 26.65 38.72 48.92
C SER A 378 27.05 40.20 48.93
N MET A 379 27.02 40.86 47.76
CA MET A 379 27.25 42.31 47.62
C MET A 379 26.00 43.17 47.86
N GLY A 380 24.85 42.57 48.22
CA GLY A 380 23.60 43.29 48.47
C GLY A 380 22.93 43.91 47.23
N LYS A 381 23.33 43.52 46.01
CA LYS A 381 22.86 44.09 44.73
C LYS A 381 21.84 43.21 44.00
N LEU A 382 21.05 42.43 44.76
CA LEU A 382 20.11 41.47 44.20
C LEU A 382 18.72 42.10 43.99
N THR A 383 18.31 42.26 42.73
CA THR A 383 16.98 42.78 42.39
C THR A 383 15.91 41.67 42.47
N PRO A 384 14.61 42.01 42.61
CA PRO A 384 13.52 41.02 42.66
C PRO A 384 13.51 40.04 41.49
N ASP A 385 13.77 40.52 40.28
CA ASP A 385 13.85 39.68 39.06
C ASP A 385 15.00 38.66 39.13
N LYS A 386 16.13 39.05 39.73
CA LYS A 386 17.29 38.16 39.92
C LYS A 386 17.04 37.11 41.00
N VAL A 387 16.22 37.41 42.02
CA VAL A 387 15.76 36.43 43.02
C VAL A 387 14.90 35.36 42.36
N ALA A 388 13.93 35.77 41.52
CA ALA A 388 13.10 34.84 40.75
C ALA A 388 13.94 33.99 39.78
N MET A 389 14.91 34.60 39.10
CA MET A 389 15.84 33.89 38.21
C MET A 389 16.70 32.87 38.97
N ARG A 390 17.23 33.21 40.16
CA ARG A 390 17.99 32.30 41.01
C ARG A 390 17.16 31.10 41.45
N SER A 391 15.91 31.33 41.87
CA SER A 391 14.99 30.24 42.24
C SER A 391 14.68 29.33 41.04
N LYS A 392 14.40 29.91 39.86
CA LYS A 392 14.15 29.16 38.63
C LYS A 392 15.36 28.32 38.21
N LEU A 393 16.56 28.90 38.19
CA LEU A 393 17.80 28.17 37.87
C LEU A 393 18.11 27.07 38.89
N GLY A 394 17.80 27.28 40.18
CA GLY A 394 17.92 26.26 41.21
C GLY A 394 17.00 25.06 40.97
N LEU A 395 15.74 25.30 40.56
CA LEU A 395 14.81 24.24 40.17
C LEU A 395 15.27 23.52 38.90
N THR A 396 15.72 24.25 37.88
CA THR A 396 16.27 23.65 36.64
C THR A 396 17.50 22.79 36.94
N LYS A 397 18.40 23.25 37.81
CA LYS A 397 19.56 22.46 38.24
C LYS A 397 19.13 21.14 38.90
N LYS A 398 18.15 21.21 39.81
CA LYS A 398 17.64 20.01 40.49
C LYS A 398 17.02 19.02 39.49
N SER A 399 16.16 19.50 38.59
CA SER A 399 15.54 18.70 37.53
C SER A 399 16.59 18.02 36.63
N ASN A 400 17.61 18.77 36.18
CA ASN A 400 18.67 18.22 35.33
C ASN A 400 19.52 17.16 36.06
N LEU A 401 19.71 17.29 37.39
CA LEU A 401 20.40 16.29 38.20
C LEU A 401 19.57 15.01 38.37
N GLU A 402 18.26 15.14 38.54
CA GLU A 402 17.32 14.00 38.57
C GLU A 402 17.33 13.28 37.20
N GLU A 403 17.19 14.00 36.09
CA GLU A 403 17.29 13.41 34.74
C GLU A 403 18.62 12.69 34.49
N ILE A 404 19.76 13.26 34.94
CA ILE A 404 21.06 12.59 34.82
C ILE A 404 21.07 11.26 35.60
N ASN A 405 20.45 11.22 36.78
CA ASN A 405 20.39 9.99 37.57
C ASN A 405 19.53 8.92 36.88
N ASP A 406 18.36 9.30 36.38
CA ASP A 406 17.46 8.38 35.65
C ASP A 406 18.16 7.81 34.39
N ILE A 407 18.84 8.67 33.63
CA ILE A 407 19.59 8.25 32.45
C ILE A 407 20.76 7.32 32.86
N LYS A 408 21.44 7.59 33.97
CA LYS A 408 22.51 6.72 34.48
C LYS A 408 21.99 5.35 34.89
N GLU A 409 20.84 5.27 35.55
CA GLU A 409 20.19 3.99 35.88
C GLU A 409 19.89 3.21 34.60
N ARG A 410 19.30 3.86 33.59
CA ARG A 410 19.03 3.23 32.29
C ARG A 410 20.30 2.75 31.59
N ILE A 411 21.38 3.54 31.61
CA ILE A 411 22.68 3.13 31.07
C ILE A 411 23.19 1.89 31.81
N LEU A 412 23.07 1.84 33.14
CA LEU A 412 23.53 0.72 33.95
C LEU A 412 22.73 -0.56 33.63
N ASP A 413 21.42 -0.46 33.43
CA ASP A 413 20.58 -1.58 33.00
C ASP A 413 20.96 -2.09 31.62
N ILE A 414 21.21 -1.19 30.67
CA ILE A 414 21.70 -1.57 29.34
C ILE A 414 23.07 -2.23 29.47
N GLU A 415 24.00 -1.66 30.24
CA GLU A 415 25.34 -2.21 30.44
C GLU A 415 25.29 -3.62 31.05
N LYS A 416 24.40 -3.89 32.01
CA LYS A 416 24.14 -5.24 32.54
C LYS A 416 23.61 -6.20 31.47
N ALA A 417 22.65 -5.76 30.66
CA ALA A 417 22.13 -6.56 29.55
C ALA A 417 23.21 -6.87 28.49
N LEU A 418 24.21 -6.00 28.36
CA LEU A 418 25.36 -6.17 27.47
C LEU A 418 26.48 -7.06 28.04
N GLU A 419 26.40 -7.52 29.30
CA GLU A 419 27.39 -8.45 29.87
C GLU A 419 27.21 -9.90 29.40
N ASP A 420 26.08 -10.24 28.77
CA ASP A 420 25.85 -11.57 28.17
C ASP A 420 26.58 -11.72 26.83
N THR A 421 27.92 -11.72 26.88
CA THR A 421 28.79 -11.82 25.70
C THR A 421 29.29 -13.24 25.43
N GLY A 422 28.68 -14.27 26.02
CA GLY A 422 29.18 -15.65 25.92
C GLY A 422 29.27 -16.18 24.49
N LYS A 423 28.40 -15.68 23.59
CA LYS A 423 28.39 -16.03 22.17
C LYS A 423 29.15 -15.04 21.28
N ALA A 424 29.66 -13.94 21.86
CA ALA A 424 30.21 -12.84 21.11
C ALA A 424 31.59 -13.19 20.53
N ARG A 425 31.69 -13.22 19.20
CA ARG A 425 32.94 -13.63 18.53
C ARG A 425 33.19 -12.89 17.23
N VAL A 426 34.44 -12.54 16.97
CA VAL A 426 34.90 -12.05 15.66
C VAL A 426 35.84 -13.07 15.06
N ASP A 427 35.45 -13.66 13.94
CA ASP A 427 36.18 -14.71 13.26
C ASP A 427 36.81 -14.20 11.97
N VAL A 428 38.14 -14.26 11.91
CA VAL A 428 38.94 -13.81 10.77
C VAL A 428 39.60 -15.01 10.10
N MET A 429 39.09 -15.41 8.93
CA MET A 429 39.53 -16.65 8.27
C MET A 429 40.91 -16.53 7.61
N LYS A 430 41.35 -15.32 7.21
CA LYS A 430 42.64 -15.11 6.54
C LYS A 430 43.49 -14.06 7.25
N MET A 431 43.06 -12.80 7.27
CA MET A 431 43.90 -11.70 7.76
C MET A 431 43.07 -10.51 8.26
N ILE A 432 43.48 -9.93 9.38
CA ILE A 432 43.02 -8.63 9.86
C ILE A 432 44.18 -7.64 9.82
N TYR A 433 43.96 -6.48 9.21
CA TYR A 433 44.98 -5.45 9.05
C TYR A 433 44.93 -4.40 10.18
N GLY A 434 46.03 -3.66 10.32
CA GLY A 434 46.12 -2.49 11.19
C GLY A 434 45.03 -1.45 10.89
N GLY A 435 44.71 -0.62 11.89
CA GLY A 435 43.60 0.35 11.79
C GLY A 435 42.21 -0.25 12.05
N SER A 436 42.14 -1.57 12.25
CA SER A 436 40.93 -2.26 12.69
C SER A 436 40.73 -2.13 14.19
N ARG A 437 39.50 -1.85 14.61
CA ARG A 437 39.07 -1.79 16.02
C ARG A 437 38.03 -2.86 16.27
N ILE A 438 38.27 -3.73 17.25
CA ILE A 438 37.33 -4.76 17.68
C ILE A 438 36.76 -4.35 19.02
N VAL A 439 35.43 -4.39 19.15
CA VAL A 439 34.69 -4.10 20.37
C VAL A 439 33.85 -5.33 20.72
N ILE A 440 34.06 -5.91 21.89
CA ILE A 440 33.27 -7.04 22.42
C ILE A 440 32.73 -6.62 23.78
N GLY A 441 31.40 -6.52 23.91
CA GLY A 441 30.77 -5.93 25.10
C GLY A 441 31.27 -4.51 25.35
N ARG A 442 31.93 -4.30 26.50
CA ARG A 442 32.58 -3.03 26.92
C ARG A 442 34.06 -2.90 26.55
N TYR A 443 34.69 -3.98 26.10
CA TYR A 443 36.13 -4.02 25.87
C TYR A 443 36.46 -3.65 24.43
N THR A 444 37.57 -2.94 24.24
CA THR A 444 38.02 -2.50 22.92
C THR A 444 39.46 -2.93 22.70
N LYS A 445 39.73 -3.58 21.56
CA LYS A 445 41.06 -3.98 21.13
C LYS A 445 41.39 -3.31 19.80
N TYR A 446 42.53 -2.64 19.75
CA TYR A 446 43.04 -2.02 18.52
C TYR A 446 44.09 -2.91 17.88
N ILE A 447 43.90 -3.21 16.59
CA ILE A 447 44.88 -3.96 15.80
C ILE A 447 45.87 -2.95 15.21
N LYS A 448 47.14 -3.09 15.60
CA LYS A 448 48.24 -2.25 15.09
C LYS A 448 48.93 -2.93 13.90
N ASP A 449 49.37 -4.17 14.11
CA ASP A 449 50.04 -4.99 13.11
C ASP A 449 49.09 -6.04 12.53
N PRO A 450 49.28 -6.46 11.26
CA PRO A 450 48.42 -7.46 10.64
C PRO A 450 48.54 -8.82 11.33
N ILE A 451 47.39 -9.43 11.63
CA ILE A 451 47.29 -10.75 12.27
C ILE A 451 46.59 -11.71 11.31
N SER A 452 47.09 -12.94 11.17
CA SER A 452 46.49 -13.96 10.32
C SER A 452 45.67 -14.98 11.11
N ARG A 453 44.59 -15.47 10.49
CA ARG A 453 43.76 -16.60 10.96
C ARG A 453 43.45 -16.58 12.46
N MET A 454 42.67 -15.61 12.90
CA MET A 454 42.42 -15.39 14.33
C MET A 454 40.94 -15.26 14.64
N SER A 455 40.55 -15.79 15.79
CA SER A 455 39.27 -15.54 16.44
C SER A 455 39.48 -14.67 17.67
N PHE A 456 38.61 -13.67 17.82
CA PHE A 456 38.57 -12.79 18.98
C PHE A 456 37.30 -13.07 19.76
N TYR A 457 37.43 -13.27 21.06
CA TYR A 457 36.32 -13.54 21.98
C TYR A 457 36.62 -12.93 23.34
N TYR A 458 35.57 -12.73 24.13
CA TYR A 458 35.71 -12.27 25.50
C TYR A 458 36.08 -13.44 26.42
N SER A 459 37.15 -13.28 27.20
CA SER A 459 37.55 -14.24 28.23
C SER A 459 38.28 -13.53 29.37
N GLU A 460 37.98 -13.90 30.61
CA GLU A 460 38.67 -13.43 31.83
C GLU A 460 38.85 -11.89 31.93
N GLY A 461 37.89 -11.11 31.42
CA GLY A 461 37.92 -9.64 31.55
C GLY A 461 38.71 -8.90 30.46
N ASP A 462 39.15 -9.56 29.39
CA ASP A 462 39.76 -8.94 28.21
C ASP A 462 39.36 -9.66 26.90
N ILE A 463 39.72 -9.07 25.75
CA ILE A 463 39.56 -9.69 24.44
C ILE A 463 40.75 -10.61 24.17
N SER A 464 40.52 -11.91 24.32
CA SER A 464 41.49 -12.97 24.00
C SER A 464 41.49 -13.30 22.51
N MET A 465 42.58 -13.93 22.07
CA MET A 465 42.83 -14.31 20.68
C MET A 465 43.16 -15.80 20.61
N SER A 466 42.49 -16.56 19.75
CA SER A 466 42.84 -17.95 19.44
C SER A 466 42.94 -18.16 17.94
N PRO A 467 43.84 -19.04 17.45
CA PRO A 467 43.86 -19.40 16.04
C PRO A 467 42.48 -19.85 15.54
N TYR A 468 42.09 -19.40 14.35
CA TYR A 468 40.88 -19.88 13.69
C TYR A 468 41.13 -21.29 13.14
N VAL A 469 40.48 -22.28 13.75
CA VAL A 469 40.58 -23.71 13.41
C VAL A 469 39.70 -24.04 12.22
#